data_AF-A0A935GN20-F1
#
_entry.id   AF-A0A935GN20-F1
#
_cell.length_a   1.000
_cell.length_b   1.000
_cell.length_c   1.000
_cell.angle_alpha   90.00
_cell.angle_beta   90.00
_cell.angle_gamma   90.00
#
_symmetry.space_group_name_H-M   'P 1'
#
loop_
_entity.id
_entity.type
_entity.pdbx_description
1 polymer ?
#
loop_
_entity_poly.entity_id
_entity_poly.type
_entity_poly.pdbx_seq_one_letter_code
_entity_poly.pdbx_strand_id
1 'polypeptide(L)' 'MTQKSAYTRDDLIACGHGQLFGPDSARLPLPPMLMFDRITKIRSDGGPAGKGEVVAELDVRPDLWFFGCHFESDPVM' A
#
# COMPACT_ATOMS: atom_id res chain seq x y z
N MET A 1 -1.86 -2.76 -20.16
CA MET A 1 -2.52 -3.64 -19.18
C MET A 1 -3.82 -3.00 -18.76
N THR A 2 -4.89 -3.77 -18.62
CA THR A 2 -6.17 -3.27 -18.07
C THR A 2 -6.00 -3.02 -16.58
N GLN A 3 -6.43 -1.86 -16.09
CA GLN A 3 -6.34 -1.50 -14.68
C GLN A 3 -7.15 -2.48 -13.82
N LYS A 4 -6.50 -3.12 -12.83
CA LYS A 4 -7.22 -3.89 -11.79
C LYS A 4 -7.91 -2.91 -10.83
N SER A 5 -9.06 -3.31 -10.30
CA SER A 5 -9.81 -2.53 -9.30
C SER A 5 -9.40 -2.83 -7.84
N ALA A 6 -8.49 -3.78 -7.63
CA ALA A 6 -7.92 -4.16 -6.34
C ALA A 6 -6.54 -4.83 -6.54
N TYR A 7 -5.67 -4.74 -5.53
CA TYR A 7 -4.31 -5.28 -5.54
C TYR A 7 -3.98 -5.98 -4.22
N THR A 8 -3.39 -7.17 -4.32
CA THR A 8 -2.95 -7.99 -3.18
C THR A 8 -1.57 -7.57 -2.68
N ARG A 9 -1.17 -8.10 -1.51
CA ARG A 9 0.17 -7.93 -0.94
C ARG A 9 1.30 -8.22 -1.93
N ASP A 10 1.15 -9.29 -2.70
CA ASP A 10 2.14 -9.71 -3.71
C ASP A 10 2.18 -8.75 -4.90
N ASP A 11 1.03 -8.23 -5.34
CA ASP A 11 0.98 -7.20 -6.37
C ASP A 11 1.75 -5.94 -5.91
N LEU A 12 1.61 -5.54 -4.64
CA LEU A 12 2.29 -4.36 -4.11
C LEU A 12 3.81 -4.56 -4.03
N ILE A 13 4.27 -5.76 -3.67
CA ILE A 13 5.70 -6.13 -3.71
C ILE A 13 6.22 -6.13 -5.15
N ALA A 14 5.47 -6.72 -6.08
CA ALA A 14 5.82 -6.68 -7.51
C ALA A 14 5.88 -5.22 -8.01
N CYS A 15 5.00 -4.34 -7.55
CA CYS A 15 5.03 -2.91 -7.85
C CYS A 15 6.32 -2.24 -7.32
N GLY A 16 6.72 -2.55 -6.08
CA GLY A 16 7.97 -2.04 -5.52
C GLY A 16 9.22 -2.50 -6.27
N HIS A 17 9.20 -3.72 -6.81
CA HIS A 17 10.27 -4.23 -7.69
C HIS A 17 10.17 -3.73 -9.16
N GLY A 18 9.16 -2.92 -9.51
CA GLY A 18 8.96 -2.44 -10.88
C GLY A 18 8.44 -3.51 -11.85
N GLN A 19 7.87 -4.60 -11.34
CA GLN A 19 7.41 -5.75 -12.11
C GLN A 19 5.91 -5.68 -12.46
N LEU A 20 5.16 -4.79 -11.83
CA LEU A 20 3.70 -4.70 -12.03
C LEU A 20 3.31 -3.83 -13.24
N PHE A 21 3.90 -2.64 -13.39
CA PHE A 21 3.51 -1.66 -14.41
C PHE A 21 4.62 -1.38 -15.44
N GLY A 22 5.71 -2.13 -15.40
CA GLY A 22 6.88 -1.94 -16.25
C GLY A 22 7.99 -1.07 -15.63
N PRO A 23 9.18 -1.05 -16.25
CA PRO A 23 10.41 -0.53 -15.64
C PRO A 23 10.40 0.99 -15.38
N ASP A 24 9.69 1.75 -16.23
CA ASP A 24 9.61 3.23 -16.18
C ASP A 24 8.38 3.75 -15.42
N SER A 25 7.57 2.85 -14.87
CA SER A 25 6.39 3.20 -14.09
C SER A 25 6.76 3.53 -12.64
N ALA A 26 5.86 4.28 -11.97
CA ALA A 26 5.97 4.54 -10.54
C ALA A 26 6.04 3.23 -9.74
N ARG A 27 6.81 3.26 -8.65
CA ARG A 27 7.02 2.11 -7.76
C ARG A 27 6.56 2.47 -6.36
N LEU A 28 6.04 1.47 -5.67
CA LEU A 28 5.80 1.58 -4.23
C LEU A 28 7.12 1.41 -3.46
N PRO A 29 7.22 1.94 -2.23
CA PRO A 29 8.28 1.53 -1.32
C PRO A 29 8.25 0.02 -1.09
N LEU A 30 9.41 -0.57 -0.84
CA LEU A 30 9.51 -1.95 -0.32
C LEU A 30 9.47 -1.93 1.21
N PRO A 31 9.12 -3.06 1.87
CA PRO A 31 9.30 -3.21 3.31
C PRO A 31 10.74 -2.85 3.75
N PRO A 32 10.92 -2.22 4.92
CA PRO A 32 9.90 -1.92 5.95
C PRO A 32 9.06 -0.65 5.68
N MET A 33 9.29 0.07 4.57
CA MET A 33 8.62 1.34 4.27
C MET A 33 7.29 1.22 3.53
N LEU A 34 6.88 0.00 3.15
CA LEU A 34 5.56 -0.26 2.59
C LEU A 34 4.50 -0.23 3.71
N MET A 35 3.59 0.74 3.69
CA MET A 35 2.66 1.05 4.80
C MET A 35 1.21 0.59 4.59
N PHE A 36 0.97 -0.34 3.67
CA PHE A 36 -0.33 -1.00 3.49
C PHE A 36 -0.13 -2.38 2.87
N ASP A 37 -1.02 -3.31 3.22
CA ASP A 37 -0.94 -4.71 2.78
C ASP A 37 -1.74 -4.97 1.51
N ARG A 38 -2.76 -4.15 1.22
CA ARG A 38 -3.65 -4.34 0.07
C ARG A 38 -4.38 -3.06 -0.31
N ILE A 39 -4.75 -2.99 -1.59
CA ILE A 39 -5.69 -2.01 -2.12
C ILE A 39 -6.98 -2.77 -2.40
N THR A 40 -8.04 -2.52 -1.62
CA THR A 40 -9.33 -3.21 -1.79
C THR A 40 -10.21 -2.55 -2.84
N LYS A 41 -9.96 -1.27 -3.15
CA LYS A 41 -10.67 -0.53 -4.19
C LYS A 41 -9.79 0.53 -4.84
N ILE A 42 -9.79 0.59 -6.15
CA ILE A 42 -9.22 1.70 -6.93
C ILE A 42 -10.03 1.92 -8.20
N ARG A 43 -10.40 3.18 -8.45
CA ARG A 43 -11.20 3.59 -9.62
C ARG A 43 -10.88 5.04 -10.01
N SER A 44 -11.06 5.35 -11.29
CA SER A 44 -10.84 6.68 -11.86
C SER A 44 -12.03 7.64 -11.68
N ASP A 45 -13.17 7.13 -11.20
CA ASP A 45 -14.39 7.88 -10.91
C ASP A 45 -14.81 7.74 -9.43
N GLY A 46 -15.85 8.47 -9.02
CA GLY A 46 -16.33 8.47 -7.63
C GLY A 46 -15.46 9.28 -6.67
N GLY A 47 -15.53 8.95 -5.38
CA GLY A 47 -14.99 9.79 -4.30
C GLY A 47 -15.78 11.09 -4.11
N PRO A 48 -15.45 11.90 -3.08
CA PRO A 48 -16.22 13.11 -2.75
C PRO A 48 -16.29 14.16 -3.87
N ALA A 49 -15.28 14.17 -4.75
CA ALA A 49 -15.19 15.10 -5.88
C ALA A 49 -15.52 14.46 -7.24
N GLY A 50 -15.90 13.17 -7.28
CA GLY A 50 -16.21 12.46 -8.53
C GLY A 50 -15.01 12.19 -9.44
N LYS A 51 -13.77 12.34 -8.95
CA LYS A 51 -12.52 12.27 -9.73
C LYS A 51 -11.63 11.07 -9.40
N GLY A 52 -12.18 10.05 -8.75
CA GLY A 52 -11.46 8.83 -8.38
C GLY A 52 -11.46 8.57 -6.88
N GLU A 53 -11.12 7.33 -6.54
CA GLU A 53 -11.08 6.85 -5.16
C GLU A 53 -10.10 5.69 -5.03
N VAL A 54 -9.40 5.64 -3.90
CA VAL A 54 -8.57 4.50 -3.48
C VAL A 54 -8.91 4.15 -2.04
N VAL A 55 -9.10 2.86 -1.76
CA VAL A 55 -9.25 2.30 -0.41
C VAL A 55 -8.19 1.23 -0.24
N ALA A 56 -7.39 1.36 0.83
CA ALA A 56 -6.29 0.46 1.17
C ALA A 56 -6.32 0.13 2.66
N GLU A 57 -5.69 -0.97 3.03
CA GLU A 57 -5.70 -1.52 4.39
C GLU A 57 -4.29 -1.92 4.82
N LEU A 58 -3.99 -1.73 6.10
CA LEU A 58 -2.79 -2.23 6.78
C LEU A 58 -3.25 -3.08 7.97
N ASP A 59 -2.78 -4.33 8.06
CA ASP A 59 -3.03 -5.19 9.20
C ASP A 59 -2.13 -4.78 10.37
N VAL A 60 -2.71 -4.13 11.38
CA VAL A 60 -1.97 -3.68 12.57
C VAL A 60 -1.69 -4.86 13.48
N ARG A 61 -0.41 -5.13 13.72
CA ARG A 61 0.07 -6.21 14.57
C ARG A 61 1.12 -5.68 15.55
N PRO A 62 1.21 -6.19 16.79
CA PRO A 62 2.19 -5.70 17.77
C PRO A 62 3.66 -5.85 17.36
N ASP A 63 3.95 -6.72 16.38
CA ASP A 63 5.28 -7.02 15.86
C ASP A 63 5.70 -6.11 14.67
N LEU A 64 4.91 -5.10 14.30
CA LEU A 64 5.30 -4.15 13.27
C LEU A 64 6.52 -3.33 13.72
N TRP A 65 7.49 -3.17 12.82
CA TRP A 65 8.84 -2.70 13.13
C TRP A 65 8.88 -1.37 13.90
N PHE A 66 7.96 -0.45 13.58
CA PHE A 66 7.96 0.90 14.15
C PHE A 66 7.56 0.92 15.63
N PHE A 67 6.74 -0.03 16.09
CA PHE A 67 6.36 -0.10 17.51
C PHE A 67 7.56 -0.40 18.42
N GLY A 68 8.57 -1.11 17.91
CA GLY A 68 9.80 -1.41 18.66
C GLY A 68 10.71 -0.20 18.88
N CYS A 69 10.49 0.91 18.16
CA CYS A 69 11.33 2.10 18.26
C CYS A 69 10.55 3.42 18.46
N HIS A 70 9.22 3.37 18.61
CA HIS A 70 8.38 4.57 18.68
C HIS A 70 7.16 4.32 19.58
N PHE A 71 7.23 4.54 20.89
CA PHE A 71 8.40 4.78 21.75
C PHE A 71 8.64 3.54 22.64
N GLU A 72 9.81 3.42 23.28
CA GLU A 72 10.20 2.22 24.05
C GLU A 72 9.14 1.73 25.06
N SER A 73 8.41 2.64 25.71
CA SER A 73 7.38 2.33 26.71
C SER A 73 5.96 2.75 26.30
N ASP A 74 5.78 3.30 25.11
CA ASP A 74 4.50 3.82 24.60
C ASP A 74 4.44 3.59 23.08
N PRO A 75 4.20 2.34 22.64
CA PRO A 75 4.25 1.99 21.22
C PRO A 75 3.07 2.61 20.47
N VAL A 76 3.39 3.45 19.49
CA VAL A 76 2.45 4.14 18.61
C VAL A 76 3.02 4.16 17.18
N MET A 77 2.15 3.94 16.19
CA MET A 77 2.54 4.06 14.78
C MET A 77 2.90 5.49 14.42
#